data_AF-A0A268TFI1-F1
#
_entry.id   AF-A0A268TFI1-F1
#
_cell.length_a   1.000
_cell.length_b   1.000
_cell.length_c   1.000
_cell.angle_alpha   90.00
_cell.angle_beta   90.00
_cell.angle_gamma   90.00
#
_symmetry.space_group_name_H-M   'P 1'
#
loop_
_entity.id
_entity.type
_entity.pdbx_description
1 polymer ?
#
loop_
_entity_poly.entity_id
_entity_poly.type
_entity_poly.pdbx_seq_one_letter_code
_entity_poly.pdbx_strand_id
1 'polypeptide(L)'
;MKNAFSMIELVFVIVIIGIIAAIAIPKLSITRSDAQYVAIQSDIQTILSSIQTKSLIEDIQPNTLNGDFILDTAGLNPTRWISNGNGVRLAKDGRIDVANNCVLIDFNTHQDLDFKIDPSIDSPLCQKLAKIYTKPISITFNNGSIKF
;
A
#
# COMPACT_ATOMS: atom_id res chain seq x y z
N MET A 1 21.79 37.81 -36.63
CA MET A 1 22.76 37.26 -35.65
C MET A 1 21.95 36.59 -34.55
N LYS A 2 22.15 35.29 -34.29
CA LYS A 2 21.47 34.60 -33.17
C LYS A 2 22.22 34.96 -31.89
N ASN A 3 21.53 35.56 -30.92
CA ASN A 3 22.09 35.82 -29.60
C ASN A 3 22.30 34.47 -28.92
N ALA A 4 23.56 34.10 -28.69
CA ALA A 4 23.90 32.97 -27.85
C ALA A 4 23.79 33.39 -26.37
N PHE A 5 23.30 32.48 -25.53
CA PHE A 5 23.23 32.68 -24.09
C PHE A 5 24.64 32.88 -23.53
N SER A 6 24.82 33.83 -22.61
CA SER A 6 26.12 34.07 -22.00
C SER A 6 26.46 32.95 -21.02
N MET A 7 27.76 32.60 -20.93
CA MET A 7 28.21 31.59 -19.95
C MET A 7 27.84 31.98 -18.52
N ILE A 8 27.85 33.27 -18.18
CA ILE A 8 27.47 33.74 -16.83
C ILE A 8 25.98 33.57 -16.54
N GLU A 9 25.12 33.75 -17.54
CA GLU A 9 23.67 33.57 -17.39
C GLU A 9 23.34 32.10 -17.14
N LEU A 10 24.04 31.18 -17.84
CA LEU A 10 23.89 29.74 -17.63
C LEU A 10 24.32 29.32 -16.21
N VAL A 11 25.43 29.86 -15.71
CA VAL A 11 25.90 29.57 -14.35
C VAL A 11 24.89 30.07 -13.31
N PHE A 12 24.33 31.26 -13.48
CA PHE A 12 23.35 31.81 -12.55
C PHE A 12 22.07 30.95 -12.46
N VAL A 13 21.58 30.46 -13.60
CA VAL A 13 20.41 29.56 -13.65
C VAL A 13 20.67 28.26 -12.89
N ILE A 14 21.83 27.63 -13.09
CA ILE A 14 22.17 26.37 -12.39
C ILE A 14 22.26 26.59 -10.88
N VAL A 15 22.84 27.70 -10.43
CA VAL A 15 22.93 28.03 -9.00
C VAL A 15 21.54 28.21 -8.39
N ILE A 16 20.64 28.93 -9.04
CA ILE A 16 19.27 29.11 -8.55
C ILE A 16 18.53 27.77 -8.47
N ILE A 17 18.60 26.95 -9.53
CA ILE A 17 17.96 25.62 -9.54
C ILE A 17 18.53 24.75 -8.42
N GLY A 18 19.85 24.81 -8.18
CA GLY A 18 20.51 24.08 -7.11
C GLY A 18 19.99 24.44 -5.71
N ILE A 19 19.82 25.73 -5.43
CA ILE A 19 19.29 26.22 -4.14
C ILE A 19 17.84 25.77 -3.95
N ILE A 20 17.00 25.92 -4.97
CA ILE A 20 15.58 25.52 -4.89
C ILE A 20 15.45 24.01 -4.71
N ALA A 21 16.21 23.23 -5.48
CA ALA A 21 16.21 21.76 -5.40
C ALA A 21 16.63 21.26 -4.01
N ALA A 22 17.66 21.86 -3.40
CA ALA A 22 18.12 21.48 -2.07
C ALA A 22 17.02 21.59 -0.99
N ILE A 23 16.14 22.59 -1.10
CA ILE A 23 15.04 22.81 -0.15
C ILE A 23 13.80 21.99 -0.54
N ALA A 24 13.51 21.87 -1.84
CA ALA A 24 12.30 21.23 -2.34
C ALA A 24 12.36 19.69 -2.24
N ILE A 25 13.48 19.06 -2.58
CA ILE A 25 13.61 17.59 -2.64
C ILE A 25 13.28 16.92 -1.29
N PRO A 26 13.82 17.35 -0.13
CA PRO A 26 13.51 16.73 1.15
C PRO A 26 12.02 16.83 1.50
N LYS A 27 11.42 18.00 1.26
CA LYS A 27 9.99 18.23 1.53
C LYS A 27 9.11 17.33 0.66
N LEU A 28 9.42 17.21 -0.64
CA LEU A 28 8.68 16.35 -1.57
C LEU A 28 8.78 14.87 -1.19
N SER A 29 9.92 14.42 -0.66
CA SER A 29 10.09 13.04 -0.22
C SER A 29 9.17 12.71 0.97
N ILE A 30 9.08 13.60 1.96
CA ILE A 30 8.23 13.39 3.14
C ILE A 30 6.76 13.42 2.72
N THR A 31 6.32 14.41 1.95
CA THR A 31 4.93 14.51 1.51
C THR A 31 4.49 13.34 0.63
N ARG A 32 5.40 12.79 -0.20
CA ARG A 32 5.14 11.56 -0.95
C ARG A 32 4.88 10.37 -0.03
N SER A 33 5.72 10.19 1.00
CA SER A 33 5.53 9.09 1.95
C SER A 33 4.23 9.24 2.75
N ASP A 34 3.84 10.46 3.10
CA ASP A 34 2.58 10.74 3.76
C ASP A 34 1.37 10.45 2.86
N ALA A 35 1.44 10.83 1.58
CA ALA A 35 0.40 10.51 0.61
C ALA A 35 0.26 8.99 0.40
N GLN A 36 1.38 8.26 0.33
CA GLN A 36 1.36 6.80 0.25
C GLN A 36 0.72 6.18 1.49
N TYR A 37 1.06 6.69 2.67
CA TYR A 37 0.47 6.24 3.93
C TYR A 37 -1.06 6.39 3.93
N VAL A 38 -1.59 7.57 3.56
CA VAL A 38 -3.04 7.82 3.52
C VAL A 38 -3.73 6.92 2.50
N ALA A 39 -3.12 6.76 1.32
CA ALA A 39 -3.66 5.90 0.27
C ALA A 39 -3.74 4.43 0.71
N ILE A 40 -2.65 3.90 1.29
CA ILE A 40 -2.60 2.52 1.80
C ILE A 40 -3.58 2.33 2.97
N GLN A 41 -3.67 3.31 3.87
CA GLN A 41 -4.65 3.26 4.96
C GLN A 41 -6.08 3.15 4.42
N SER A 42 -6.44 3.97 3.43
CA SER A 42 -7.74 3.90 2.78
C SER A 42 -7.98 2.53 2.14
N ASP A 43 -7.01 2.04 1.37
CA ASP A 43 -7.11 0.74 0.70
C ASP A 43 -7.28 -0.40 1.72
N ILE A 44 -6.56 -0.38 2.84
CA ILE A 44 -6.72 -1.37 3.92
C ILE A 44 -8.17 -1.37 4.44
N GLN A 45 -8.76 -0.20 4.70
CA GLN A 45 -10.16 -0.13 5.14
C GLN A 45 -11.12 -0.66 4.06
N THR A 46 -10.86 -0.37 2.79
CA THR A 46 -11.63 -0.91 1.66
C THR A 46 -11.50 -2.43 1.59
N ILE A 47 -10.31 -3.00 1.78
CA ILE A 47 -10.10 -4.45 1.79
C ILE A 47 -10.92 -5.12 2.89
N LEU A 48 -10.77 -4.64 4.12
CA LEU A 48 -11.44 -5.26 5.27
C LEU A 48 -12.97 -5.19 5.13
N SER A 49 -13.50 -4.04 4.71
CA SER A 49 -14.95 -3.85 4.53
C SER A 49 -15.53 -4.57 3.33
N SER A 50 -14.85 -4.56 2.17
CA SER A 50 -15.31 -5.26 0.96
C SER A 50 -15.32 -6.77 1.17
N ILE A 51 -14.27 -7.33 1.78
CA ILE A 51 -14.20 -8.77 2.03
C ILE A 51 -15.23 -9.20 3.08
N GLN A 52 -15.41 -8.42 4.14
CA GLN A 52 -16.46 -8.67 5.13
C GLN A 52 -17.86 -8.59 4.51
N THR A 53 -18.11 -7.64 3.62
CA THR A 53 -19.42 -7.52 2.95
C THR A 53 -19.65 -8.68 2.00
N LYS A 54 -18.63 -9.06 1.22
CA LYS A 54 -18.70 -10.15 0.25
C LYS A 54 -19.01 -11.49 0.92
N SER A 55 -18.39 -11.77 2.07
CA SER A 55 -18.61 -13.01 2.83
C SER A 55 -19.99 -13.11 3.49
N LEU A 56 -20.69 -11.99 3.66
CA LEU A 56 -22.05 -11.98 4.20
C LEU A 56 -23.12 -12.19 3.12
N ILE A 57 -22.80 -11.89 1.86
CA ILE A 57 -23.77 -11.91 0.75
C ILE A 57 -23.66 -13.21 -0.05
N GLU A 58 -22.45 -13.76 -0.19
CA GLU A 58 -22.17 -14.92 -1.03
C GLU A 58 -21.48 -16.03 -0.22
N ASP A 59 -21.80 -17.28 -0.56
CA ASP A 59 -21.08 -18.43 -0.02
C ASP A 59 -19.73 -18.55 -0.75
N ILE A 60 -18.64 -18.19 -0.07
CA ILE A 60 -17.30 -18.18 -0.64
C ILE A 60 -16.69 -19.55 -0.47
N GLN A 61 -16.31 -20.18 -1.57
CA GLN A 61 -15.62 -21.46 -1.51
C GLN A 61 -14.20 -21.28 -0.94
N PRO A 62 -13.74 -22.17 -0.03
CA PRO A 62 -12.41 -22.05 0.58
C PRO A 62 -11.25 -22.01 -0.41
N ASN A 63 -11.41 -22.64 -1.58
CA ASN A 63 -10.38 -22.71 -2.63
C ASN A 63 -10.21 -21.41 -3.42
N THR A 64 -11.13 -20.45 -3.30
CA THR A 64 -11.02 -19.14 -3.95
C THR A 64 -10.38 -18.09 -3.05
N LEU A 65 -10.12 -18.40 -1.79
CA LEU A 65 -9.50 -17.49 -0.82
C LEU A 65 -8.00 -17.33 -1.12
N ASN A 66 -7.68 -16.36 -1.95
CA ASN A 66 -6.31 -16.05 -2.32
C ASN A 66 -6.09 -14.53 -2.51
N GLY A 67 -4.87 -14.15 -2.88
CA GLY A 67 -4.54 -12.74 -3.15
C GLY A 67 -5.32 -12.13 -4.31
N ASP A 68 -5.63 -12.90 -5.36
CA ASP A 68 -6.37 -12.43 -6.52
C ASP A 68 -7.82 -12.10 -6.15
N PHE A 69 -8.44 -12.92 -5.30
CA PHE A 69 -9.77 -12.66 -4.75
C PHE A 69 -9.83 -11.36 -3.95
N ILE A 70 -8.79 -11.05 -3.17
CA ILE A 70 -8.71 -9.78 -2.43
C ILE A 70 -8.58 -8.60 -3.40
N LEU A 71 -7.70 -8.69 -4.40
CA LEU A 71 -7.51 -7.65 -5.41
C LEU A 71 -8.82 -7.31 -6.14
N ASP A 72 -9.53 -8.36 -6.61
CA ASP A 72 -10.77 -8.22 -7.37
C ASP A 72 -11.91 -7.69 -6.49
N THR A 73 -12.12 -8.29 -5.32
CA THR A 73 -13.22 -7.92 -4.41
C THR A 73 -13.09 -6.50 -3.88
N ALA A 74 -11.86 -6.04 -3.60
CA ALA A 74 -11.62 -4.69 -3.11
C ALA A 74 -11.32 -3.66 -4.22
N GLY A 75 -11.27 -4.08 -5.49
CA GLY A 75 -11.01 -3.19 -6.63
C GLY A 75 -9.64 -2.50 -6.54
N LEU A 76 -8.62 -3.22 -6.07
CA LEU A 76 -7.31 -2.64 -5.77
C LEU A 76 -6.51 -2.34 -7.05
N ASN A 77 -5.74 -1.25 -7.02
CA ASN A 77 -4.87 -0.90 -8.13
C ASN A 77 -3.62 -1.83 -8.18
N PRO A 78 -3.40 -2.58 -9.28
CA PRO A 78 -2.28 -3.53 -9.40
C PRO A 78 -0.89 -2.86 -9.40
N THR A 79 -0.79 -1.54 -9.57
CA THR A 79 0.48 -0.82 -9.45
C THR A 79 0.88 -0.59 -7.99
N ARG A 80 -0.07 -0.70 -7.04
CA ARG A 80 0.12 -0.48 -5.60
C ARG A 80 -0.06 -1.74 -4.76
N TRP A 81 -0.85 -2.69 -5.26
CA TRP A 81 -1.09 -3.97 -4.60
C TRP A 81 -0.83 -5.11 -5.59
N ILE A 82 -0.32 -6.21 -5.08
CA ILE A 82 -0.09 -7.41 -5.88
C ILE A 82 -0.48 -8.64 -5.07
N SER A 83 -1.04 -9.64 -5.74
CA SER A 83 -1.36 -10.91 -5.14
C SER A 83 -0.08 -11.72 -4.89
N ASN A 84 -0.02 -12.39 -3.74
CA ASN A 84 1.08 -13.25 -3.36
C ASN A 84 0.53 -14.45 -2.58
N GLY A 85 0.30 -15.56 -3.28
CA GLY A 85 -0.30 -16.75 -2.68
C GLY A 85 -1.67 -16.45 -2.08
N ASN A 86 -1.79 -16.60 -0.76
CA ASN A 86 -3.05 -16.48 -0.04
C ASN A 86 -3.42 -15.05 0.36
N GLY A 87 -2.68 -14.05 -0.11
CA GLY A 87 -2.90 -12.67 0.30
C GLY A 87 -2.35 -11.63 -0.64
N VAL A 88 -2.36 -10.38 -0.19
CA VAL A 88 -1.89 -9.23 -0.96
C VAL A 88 -0.71 -8.55 -0.28
N ARG A 89 0.14 -7.97 -1.11
CA ARG A 89 1.38 -7.28 -0.74
C ARG A 89 1.43 -5.92 -1.39
N LEU A 90 2.20 -5.01 -0.81
CA LEU A 90 2.47 -3.73 -1.44
C LEU A 90 3.32 -3.92 -2.69
N ALA A 91 2.92 -3.25 -3.75
CA ALA A 91 3.54 -3.29 -5.06
C ALA A 91 4.06 -1.91 -5.46
N LYS A 92 5.08 -1.95 -6.31
CA LYS A 92 5.65 -0.80 -7.00
C LYS A 92 5.95 -1.24 -8.43
N ASP A 93 5.35 -0.53 -9.38
CA ASP A 93 5.53 -0.79 -10.81
C ASP A 93 5.18 -2.24 -11.21
N GLY A 94 4.13 -2.81 -10.60
CA GLY A 94 3.63 -4.16 -10.90
C GLY A 94 4.46 -5.30 -10.31
N ARG A 95 5.38 -5.01 -9.37
CA ARG A 95 6.19 -5.99 -8.64
C ARG A 95 6.12 -5.70 -7.14
N ILE A 96 6.42 -6.69 -6.31
CA ILE A 96 6.46 -6.50 -4.84
C ILE A 96 7.46 -5.38 -4.49
N ASP A 97 7.01 -4.41 -3.69
CA ASP A 97 7.85 -3.31 -3.20
C ASP A 97 8.70 -3.78 -2.02
N VAL A 98 9.84 -4.42 -2.29
CA VAL A 98 10.72 -5.00 -1.26
C VAL A 98 11.12 -3.98 -0.17
N ALA A 99 11.19 -2.69 -0.49
CA ALA A 99 11.54 -1.65 0.47
C ALA A 99 10.40 -1.26 1.42
N ASN A 100 9.14 -1.51 1.02
CA ASN A 100 7.96 -1.11 1.78
C ASN A 100 6.98 -2.26 2.03
N ASN A 101 7.35 -3.50 1.75
CA ASN A 101 6.48 -4.67 1.86
C ASN A 101 6.25 -5.11 3.33
N CYS A 102 5.76 -4.19 4.16
CA CYS A 102 5.42 -4.47 5.56
C CYS A 102 3.94 -4.77 5.77
N VAL A 103 3.06 -4.46 4.81
CA VAL A 103 1.63 -4.75 4.95
C VAL A 103 1.36 -6.17 4.46
N LEU A 104 0.94 -7.04 5.38
CA LEU A 104 0.59 -8.42 5.08
C LEU A 104 -0.89 -8.62 5.39
N ILE A 105 -1.67 -8.87 4.34
CA ILE A 105 -3.08 -9.23 4.44
C ILE A 105 -3.21 -10.60 3.79
N ASP A 106 -3.44 -11.63 4.60
CA ASP A 106 -3.43 -13.03 4.18
C ASP A 106 -4.63 -13.78 4.73
N PHE A 107 -5.15 -14.73 3.95
CA PHE A 107 -6.02 -15.76 4.52
C PHE A 107 -5.17 -16.79 5.27
N ASN A 108 -5.57 -17.08 6.50
CA ASN A 108 -4.92 -18.10 7.33
C ASN A 108 -5.48 -19.50 7.07
N THR A 109 -4.97 -20.49 7.79
CA THR A 109 -5.40 -21.90 7.65
C THR A 109 -6.85 -22.15 8.09
N HIS A 110 -7.41 -21.25 8.91
CA HIS A 110 -8.80 -21.27 9.34
C HIS A 110 -9.72 -20.48 8.42
N GLN A 111 -9.20 -20.01 7.28
CA GLN A 111 -9.89 -19.17 6.29
C GLN A 111 -10.18 -17.75 6.78
N ASP A 112 -9.73 -17.36 7.97
CA ASP A 112 -9.89 -16.00 8.47
C ASP A 112 -8.90 -15.06 7.77
N LEU A 113 -9.31 -13.78 7.62
CA LEU A 113 -8.46 -12.76 7.02
C LEU A 113 -7.61 -12.10 8.11
N ASP A 114 -6.30 -12.35 8.04
CA ASP A 114 -5.32 -11.79 8.95
C ASP A 114 -4.63 -10.57 8.33
N PHE A 115 -4.70 -9.43 9.01
CA PHE A 115 -3.95 -8.23 8.72
C PHE A 115 -2.87 -8.02 9.79
N LYS A 116 -1.64 -7.85 9.35
CA LYS A 116 -0.49 -7.54 10.20
C LYS A 116 0.49 -6.62 9.50
N ILE A 117 1.21 -5.84 10.30
CA ILE A 117 2.36 -5.06 9.84
C ILE A 117 3.63 -5.80 10.25
N ASP A 118 4.50 -6.10 9.30
CA ASP A 118 5.83 -6.65 9.55
C ASP A 118 6.77 -5.54 10.06
N PRO A 119 7.25 -5.63 11.31
CA PRO A 119 8.13 -4.62 11.89
C PRO A 119 9.59 -4.75 11.44
N SER A 120 9.96 -5.79 10.70
CA SER A 120 11.35 -6.00 10.24
C SER A 120 11.76 -5.07 9.09
N ILE A 121 10.80 -4.49 8.39
CA ILE A 121 11.04 -3.59 7.25
C ILE A 121 11.19 -2.15 7.75
N ASP A 122 12.41 -1.65 7.71
CA ASP A 122 12.75 -0.31 8.18
C ASP A 122 12.57 0.75 7.07
N SER A 123 11.33 1.20 6.88
CA SER A 123 10.99 2.29 5.95
C SER A 123 10.14 3.37 6.64
N PRO A 124 10.23 4.65 6.21
CA PRO A 124 9.41 5.72 6.79
C PRO A 124 7.91 5.42 6.78
N LEU A 125 7.43 4.78 5.70
CA LEU A 125 6.05 4.34 5.55
C LEU A 125 5.72 3.23 6.55
N CYS A 126 6.55 2.20 6.65
CA CYS A 126 6.33 1.04 7.51
C CYS A 126 6.41 1.39 9.00
N GLN A 127 7.36 2.24 9.40
CA GLN A 127 7.43 2.77 10.76
C GLN A 127 6.16 3.55 11.13
N LYS A 128 5.61 4.34 10.20
CA LYS A 128 4.38 5.10 10.42
C LYS A 128 3.17 4.18 10.57
N LEU A 129 3.05 3.15 9.72
CA LEU A 129 2.00 2.13 9.82
C LEU A 129 2.10 1.32 11.12
N ALA A 130 3.29 0.87 11.50
CA ALA A 130 3.53 0.06 12.70
C ALA A 130 3.18 0.81 14.01
N LYS A 131 3.35 2.13 14.04
CA LYS A 131 2.95 2.97 15.20
C LYS A 131 1.44 3.00 15.41
N ILE A 132 0.66 2.83 14.34
CA ILE A 132 -0.80 2.95 14.36
C ILE A 132 -1.43 1.56 14.51
N TYR A 133 -0.95 0.60 13.73
CA TYR A 133 -1.39 -0.80 13.75
C TYR A 133 -0.45 -1.63 14.63
N THR A 134 -0.60 -1.47 15.94
CA THR A 134 0.26 -2.13 16.94
C THR A 134 -0.12 -3.57 17.24
N LYS A 135 -1.30 -4.01 16.81
CA LYS A 135 -1.81 -5.38 17.00
C LYS A 135 -2.29 -5.94 15.67
N PRO A 136 -2.07 -7.25 15.41
CA PRO A 136 -2.68 -7.91 14.28
C PRO A 136 -4.21 -7.91 14.43
N ILE A 137 -4.90 -7.79 13.31
CA ILE A 137 -6.36 -7.83 13.23
C ILE A 137 -6.72 -9.08 12.45
N SER A 138 -7.57 -9.92 13.02
CA SER A 138 -8.11 -11.11 12.36
C SER A 138 -9.62 -10.95 12.21
N ILE A 139 -10.12 -11.01 10.98
CA ILE A 139 -11.55 -11.02 10.71
C ILE A 139 -11.97 -12.46 10.48
N THR A 140 -12.81 -12.97 11.39
CA THR A 140 -13.33 -14.32 11.27
C THR A 140 -14.55 -14.35 10.36
N PHE A 141 -14.55 -15.27 9.40
CA PHE A 141 -15.75 -15.56 8.61
C PHE A 141 -16.52 -16.65 9.35
N ASN A 142 -17.14 -16.25 10.45
CA ASN A 142 -18.04 -17.17 11.11
C ASN A 142 -19.23 -17.33 10.15
N ASN A 143 -19.40 -18.55 9.62
CA ASN A 143 -20.64 -19.00 8.95
C ASN A 143 -21.77 -18.96 9.98
N GLY A 144 -22.16 -17.75 10.37
CA GLY A 144 -23.41 -17.40 11.01
C GLY A 144 -24.53 -17.60 10.00
N SER A 145 -24.65 -18.85 9.58
CA SER A 145 -25.91 -19.48 9.27
C SER A 145 -26.84 -19.17 10.44
N ILE A 146 -27.56 -18.05 10.32
CA ILE A 146 -28.86 -17.91 10.93
C ILE A 146 -29.70 -18.98 10.22
N LYS A 147 -29.61 -20.21 10.74
CA LYS A 147 -30.55 -21.26 10.40
C LYS A 147 -31.88 -20.80 10.99
N PHE A 148 -32.78 -20.36 10.12
CA PHE A 148 -34.21 -20.33 10.45
C PHE A 148 -34.71 -21.77 10.59
#